data_AF-A0A351NH36-F1
#
_entry.id   AF-A0A351NH36-F1
#
_cell.length_a   1.000
_cell.length_b   1.000
_cell.length_c   1.000
_cell.angle_alpha   90.00
_cell.angle_beta   90.00
_cell.angle_gamma   90.00
#
_symmetry.space_group_name_H-M   'P 1'
#
loop_
_entity.id
_entity.type
_entity.pdbx_description
1 polymer ?
#
loop_
_entity_poly.entity_id
_entity_poly.type
_entity_poly.pdbx_seq_one_letter_code
_entity_poly.pdbx_strand_id
1 'polypeptide(L)' 'LAFGFDRVCALFGGQETIRDYIAFPKNNQGRDVMIDSPSKIDDSQMDELYLASTYKEK' A
#
# COMPACT_ATOMS: atom_id res chain seq x y z
N LEU A 1 -5.81 -15.87 18.96
CA LEU A 1 -5.87 -14.44 19.32
C LEU A 1 -4.87 -13.70 18.42
N ALA A 2 -5.29 -12.64 17.73
CA ALA A 2 -4.42 -11.85 16.86
C ALA A 2 -4.56 -10.37 17.25
N PHE A 3 -3.44 -9.72 17.54
CA PHE A 3 -3.39 -8.30 17.89
C PHE A 3 -2.75 -7.51 16.75
N GLY A 4 -3.35 -6.37 16.37
CA GLY A 4 -2.75 -5.46 15.42
C GLY A 4 -1.60 -4.70 16.08
N PHE A 5 -0.36 -5.06 15.71
CA PHE A 5 0.85 -4.48 16.30
C PHE A 5 0.87 -2.94 16.17
N ASP A 6 0.55 -2.41 14.99
CA ASP A 6 0.51 -0.97 14.73
C ASP A 6 -0.48 -0.24 15.65
N ARG A 7 -1.63 -0.89 15.93
CA ARG A 7 -2.65 -0.34 16.85
C ARG A 7 -2.17 -0.34 18.29
N VAL A 8 -1.44 -1.37 18.70
CA VAL A 8 -0.84 -1.46 20.04
C VAL A 8 0.24 -0.37 20.20
N CYS A 9 1.09 -0.16 19.20
CA CYS A 9 2.09 0.92 19.20
C CYS A 9 1.45 2.31 19.29
N ALA A 10 0.38 2.57 18.51
CA ALA A 10 -0.33 3.84 18.54
C ALA A 10 -0.99 4.10 19.91
N LEU A 11 -1.58 3.07 20.52
CA LEU A 11 -2.17 3.16 21.87
C LEU A 11 -1.11 3.52 22.93
N PHE A 12 0.09 2.95 22.86
CA PHE A 12 1.18 3.31 23.78
C PHE A 12 1.69 4.73 23.58
N GLY A 13 1.60 5.27 22.37
CA GLY A 13 2.01 6.64 22.07
C GLY A 13 0.91 7.69 22.17
N GLY A 14 -0.28 7.32 22.64
CA GLY A 14 -1.41 8.25 22.81
C GLY A 14 -1.99 8.80 21.49
N GLN A 15 -1.69 8.16 20.36
CA GLN A 15 -2.21 8.54 19.04
C GLN A 15 -3.35 7.61 18.63
N GLU A 16 -4.43 8.18 18.08
CA GLU A 16 -5.52 7.37 17.53
C GLU A 16 -5.18 6.83 16.13
N THR A 17 -4.27 7.50 15.43
CA THR A 17 -3.82 7.12 14.08
C THR A 17 -2.59 6.22 14.14
N ILE A 18 -2.58 5.16 13.33
CA ILE A 18 -1.42 4.28 13.14
C ILE A 18 -0.41 4.84 12.13
N ARG A 19 -0.79 5.88 11.36
CA ARG A 19 0.04 6.38 10.25
C ARG A 19 1.42 6.85 10.70
N ASP A 20 1.50 7.44 11.88
CA ASP A 20 2.76 7.99 12.41
C ASP A 20 3.70 6.89 12.93
N TYR A 21 3.20 5.66 13.06
CA TYR A 21 3.98 4.47 13.44
C TYR A 21 4.38 3.62 12.22
N ILE A 22 3.96 4.01 11.02
CA ILE A 22 4.29 3.34 9.77
C ILE A 22 5.20 4.26 8.96
N ALA A 23 6.44 3.84 8.68
CA ALA A 23 7.43 4.67 7.99
C ALA A 23 7.00 5.13 6.58
N PHE A 24 6.21 4.31 5.88
CA PHE A 24 5.70 4.58 4.53
C PHE A 24 4.20 4.29 4.47
N PRO A 25 3.35 5.18 5.00
CA PRO A 25 1.92 4.95 5.05
C PRO A 25 1.31 5.11 3.65
N LYS A 26 0.39 4.22 3.29
CA LYS A 26 -0.42 4.39 2.07
C LYS A 26 -1.57 5.38 2.34
N ASN A 27 -2.01 6.07 1.31
CA ASN A 27 -3.18 6.94 1.39
C ASN A 27 -4.51 6.14 1.38
N ASN A 28 -5.65 6.82 1.49
CA ASN A 28 -6.98 6.19 1.49
C ASN A 28 -7.32 5.41 0.21
N GLN A 29 -6.57 5.62 -0.87
CA GLN A 29 -6.70 4.91 -2.15
C GLN A 29 -5.69 3.77 -2.29
N GLY A 30 -4.97 3.41 -1.21
CA GLY A 30 -3.93 2.40 -1.23
C GLY A 30 -2.66 2.81 -1.98
N ARG A 31 -2.55 4.09 -2.37
CA ARG A 31 -1.39 4.62 -3.09
C ARG A 31 -0.32 5.08 -2.13
N ASP A 32 0.91 4.75 -2.46
CA ASP A 32 2.08 5.39 -1.88
C ASP A 32 2.43 6.62 -2.71
N VAL A 33 2.31 7.80 -2.10
CA VAL A 33 2.56 9.07 -2.79
C VAL A 33 4.06 9.32 -2.96
N MET A 34 4.93 8.73 -2.13
CA MET A 34 6.37 8.97 -2.21
C MET A 34 7.03 8.21 -3.36
N ILE A 35 6.58 6.98 -3.63
CA ILE A 35 7.14 6.13 -4.70
C ILE A 35 6.22 5.97 -5.92
N ASP A 36 5.12 6.73 -5.98
CA ASP A 36 4.07 6.66 -7.01
C ASP A 36 3.63 5.22 -7.33
N SER A 37 3.23 4.50 -6.28
CA SER A 37 2.84 3.09 -6.35
C SER A 37 1.35 2.93 -5.99
N PRO A 38 0.61 2.02 -6.64
CA PRO A 38 1.01 1.15 -7.74
C PRO A 38 1.19 1.90 -9.08
N SER A 39 2.14 1.45 -9.88
CA SER A 39 2.46 1.95 -11.22
C SER A 39 2.22 0.88 -12.30
N LYS A 40 2.15 1.30 -13.57
CA LYS A 40 2.10 0.37 -14.71
C LYS A 40 3.43 -0.37 -14.83
N ILE A 41 3.37 -1.68 -15.06
CA ILE A 41 4.54 -2.53 -15.35
C ILE A 41 4.74 -2.61 -16.88
N ASP A 42 5.94 -3.00 -17.31
CA ASP A 42 6.27 -3.11 -18.74
C ASP A 42 5.57 -4.31 -19.39
N ASP A 43 5.22 -4.18 -20.67
CA ASP A 43 4.52 -5.24 -21.42
C ASP A 43 5.38 -6.52 -21.50
N SER A 44 6.71 -6.39 -21.56
CA SER A 44 7.61 -7.55 -21.55
C SER A 44 7.51 -8.40 -20.28
N GLN A 45 7.29 -7.76 -19.12
CA GLN A 45 7.10 -8.45 -17.84
C GLN A 45 5.72 -9.11 -17.77
N MET A 46 4.72 -8.51 -18.43
CA MET A 46 3.38 -9.05 -18.52
C MET A 46 3.35 -10.30 -19.40
N ASP A 47 4.05 -10.26 -20.54
CA ASP A 47 4.21 -11.39 -21.47
C ASP A 47 4.98 -12.56 -20.81
N GLU A 48 6.06 -12.28 -20.06
CA GLU A 48 6.82 -13.30 -19.34
C GLU A 48 5.95 -14.05 -18.31
N LEU A 49 5.05 -13.33 -17.63
CA LEU A 49 4.16 -13.90 -16.63
C LEU A 49 2.86 -14.48 -17.23
N TYR A 50 2.67 -14.40 -18.55
CA TYR A 50 1.44 -14.78 -19.26
C TYR A 50 0.18 -14.11 -18.69
N LEU A 51 0.31 -12.84 -18.31
CA LEU A 51 -0.77 -12.04 -17.73
C LEU A 51 -1.35 -11.07 -18.78
N ALA A 52 -2.58 -10.62 -18.57
CA ALA A 52 -3.18 -9.57 -19.38
C ALA A 52 -4.02 -8.66 -18.47
N SER A 53 -3.73 -7.36 -18.48
CA SER A 53 -4.48 -6.40 -17.66
C SER A 53 -5.87 -6.13 -18.26
N THR A 54 -6.91 -6.25 -17.44
CA THR A 54 -8.30 -5.88 -17.82
C THR A 54 -8.64 -4.44 -17.43
N TYR A 55 -7.68 -3.71 -16.88
CA TYR A 55 -7.87 -2.34 -16.43
C TYR A 55 -8.19 -1.39 -17.59
N LYS A 56 -9.26 -0.62 -17.45
CA LYS A 56 -9.64 0.45 -18.39
C LYS A 56 -9.38 1.79 -17.74
N GLU A 57 -8.50 2.60 -18.32
CA GLU A 57 -8.39 4.01 -17.94
C GLU A 57 -9.73 4.71 -18.21
N LYS A 58 -10.17 5.50 -17.24
CA LYS A 58 -11.38 6.33 -17.32
C LYS A 58 -11.05 7.69 -17.90
#